data_AF-A0A0A9FDI7-F1
#
_entry.id   AF-A0A0A9FDI7-F1
#
_cell.length_a   1.000
_cell.length_b   1.000
_cell.length_c   1.000
_cell.angle_alpha   90.00
_cell.angle_beta   90.00
_cell.angle_gamma   90.00
#
_symmetry.space_group_name_H-M   'P 1'
#
loop_
_entity.id
_entity.type
_entity.pdbx_description
1 polymer ?
#
loop_
_entity_poly.entity_id
_entity_poly.type
_entity_poly.pdbx_seq_one_letter_code
_entity_poly.pdbx_strand_id
1 'polypeptide(L)' 'MDTQEEAEVTESSSNVASIIGLAVSSSKSSKYAVKWALKNFCDRERTRLMLIHVRQKVTLVPTPC' A
#
# COMPACT_ATOMS: atom_id res chain seq x y z
N MET A 1 -37.93 33.74 -17.42
CA MET A 1 -37.72 33.23 -16.05
C MET A 1 -36.78 32.06 -16.21
N ASP A 2 -35.51 32.40 -16.23
CA ASP A 2 -34.40 31.49 -16.45
C ASP A 2 -34.05 30.87 -15.11
N THR A 3 -34.47 29.62 -14.91
CA THR A 3 -33.99 28.82 -13.78
C THR A 3 -32.77 28.06 -14.28
N GLN A 4 -31.59 28.61 -14.00
CA GLN A 4 -30.38 27.83 -13.87
C GLN A 4 -30.50 27.04 -12.56
N GLU A 5 -30.48 25.71 -12.65
CA GLU A 5 -30.26 24.85 -11.50
C GLU A 5 -29.00 24.04 -11.79
N GLU A 6 -28.09 24.10 -10.84
CA GLU A 6 -26.68 23.75 -10.98
C GLU A 6 -26.51 22.28 -11.34
N ALA A 7 -25.63 22.03 -12.31
CA ALA A 7 -25.05 20.71 -12.48
C ALA A 7 -24.23 20.42 -11.22
N GLU A 8 -24.84 19.73 -10.27
CA GLU A 8 -24.14 18.99 -9.23
C GLU A 8 -23.14 18.09 -9.94
N VAL A 9 -21.88 18.53 -9.95
CA VAL A 9 -20.75 17.65 -10.21
C VAL A 9 -20.73 16.72 -9.01
N THR A 10 -21.54 15.68 -9.08
CA THR A 10 -21.41 14.50 -8.24
C THR A 10 -20.03 13.97 -8.58
N GLU A 11 -19.02 14.41 -7.83
CA GLU A 11 -17.71 13.79 -7.81
C GLU A 11 -17.98 12.32 -7.62
N SER A 12 -17.83 11.56 -8.70
CA SER A 12 -17.92 10.12 -8.68
C SER A 12 -16.88 9.68 -7.67
N SER A 13 -17.31 9.45 -6.43
CA SER A 13 -16.49 8.91 -5.36
C SER A 13 -16.16 7.50 -5.80
N SER A 14 -15.15 7.41 -6.67
CA SER A 14 -14.52 6.16 -7.01
C SER A 14 -14.05 5.65 -5.68
N ASN A 15 -14.74 4.64 -5.16
CA ASN A 15 -14.41 3.96 -3.93
C ASN A 15 -13.11 3.19 -4.22
N VAL A 16 -11.99 3.91 -4.30
CA VAL A 16 -10.71 3.34 -4.70
C VAL A 16 -10.23 2.59 -3.49
N ALA A 17 -10.36 1.26 -3.55
CA ALA A 17 -9.88 0.36 -2.51
C ALA A 17 -8.44 0.74 -2.12
N SER A 18 -8.27 1.27 -0.92
CA SER A 18 -6.97 1.76 -0.45
C SER A 18 -6.14 0.58 0.04
N ILE A 19 -5.01 0.31 -0.63
CA ILE A 19 -4.11 -0.81 -0.34
C ILE A 19 -2.81 -0.29 0.28
N ILE A 20 -2.35 -0.91 1.37
CA ILE A 20 -0.97 -0.73 1.88
C ILE A 20 -0.10 -1.87 1.36
N GLY A 21 0.89 -1.56 0.54
CA GLY A 21 1.98 -2.48 0.18
C GLY A 21 3.23 -2.21 1.03
N LEU A 22 3.80 -3.24 1.66
CA LEU A 22 5.02 -3.14 2.44
C LEU A 22 6.03 -4.24 2.08
N ALA A 23 7.23 -3.86 1.67
CA ALA A 23 8.34 -4.79 1.51
C ALA A 23 8.97 -5.12 2.87
N VAL A 24 9.10 -6.41 3.17
CA VAL A 24 9.58 -6.90 4.47
C VAL A 24 10.80 -7.79 4.35
N SER A 25 11.73 -7.61 5.29
CA SER A 25 12.88 -8.48 5.55
C SER A 25 12.94 -8.91 7.01
N SER A 26 13.95 -9.69 7.40
CA SER A 26 14.15 -10.13 8.80
C SER A 26 14.71 -9.03 9.72
N SER A 27 14.92 -7.81 9.21
CA SER A 27 15.49 -6.70 9.98
C SER A 27 14.53 -6.17 11.05
N LYS A 28 15.07 -5.58 12.12
CA LYS A 28 14.27 -4.90 13.16
C LYS A 28 13.45 -3.76 12.55
N SER A 29 14.02 -3.00 11.61
CA SER A 29 13.35 -1.88 10.93
C SER A 29 12.11 -2.33 10.15
N SER A 30 12.18 -3.48 9.47
CA SER A 30 11.04 -4.10 8.78
C SER A 30 9.89 -4.41 9.75
N LYS A 31 10.18 -4.90 10.96
CA LYS A 31 9.15 -5.16 11.98
C LYS A 31 8.45 -3.88 12.46
N TYR A 32 9.19 -2.77 12.59
CA TYR A 32 8.59 -1.48 12.94
C TYR A 32 7.69 -0.95 11.82
N ALA A 33 8.09 -1.12 10.56
CA ALA A 33 7.26 -0.75 9.42
C ALA A 33 5.95 -1.55 9.37
N VAL A 34 5.99 -2.85 9.70
CA VAL A 34 4.77 -3.68 9.82
C VAL A 34 3.85 -3.17 10.94
N LYS A 35 4.39 -2.84 12.12
CA LYS A 35 3.59 -2.26 13.22
C LYS A 35 2.93 -0.95 12.81
N TRP A 36 3.66 -0.07 12.12
CA TRP A 36 3.11 1.18 11.60
C TRP A 36 2.00 0.92 10.58
N ALA A 37 2.20 -0.03 9.66
CA ALA A 37 1.21 -0.38 8.64
C ALA A 37 -0.08 -0.92 9.26
N LEU A 38 0.00 -1.76 10.29
CA LEU A 38 -1.16 -2.27 11.02
C LEU A 38 -1.95 -1.16 11.70
N LYS A 39 -1.25 -0.21 12.36
CA LYS A 39 -1.90 0.94 12.97
C LYS A 39 -2.67 1.78 11.93
N ASN A 40 -2.02 2.10 10.82
CA ASN A 40 -2.59 2.92 9.74
C ASN A 40 -3.63 2.21 8.88
N PHE A 41 -3.68 0.87 8.95
CA PHE A 41 -4.69 0.05 8.30
C PHE A 41 -6.03 0.19 9.03
N CYS A 42 -6.01 0.07 10.37
CA CYS A 42 -7.20 0.20 11.21
C CYS A 42 -7.79 1.62 11.17
N ASP A 43 -6.93 2.65 11.13
CA ASP A 43 -7.38 4.04 11.25
C ASP A 43 -8.01 4.62 9.96
N ARG A 44 -7.92 3.95 8.81
CA ARG A 44 -8.25 4.54 7.49
C ARG A 44 -9.16 3.67 6.61
N GLU A 45 -9.96 2.78 7.19
CA GLU A 45 -10.90 1.89 6.46
C GLU A 45 -10.27 1.24 5.21
N ARG A 46 -9.01 0.83 5.32
CA ARG A 46 -8.28 0.31 4.17
C ARG A 46 -8.76 -1.10 3.87
N THR A 47 -8.87 -1.41 2.58
CA THR A 47 -9.46 -2.68 2.14
C THR A 47 -8.44 -3.83 2.19
N ARG A 48 -7.13 -3.54 2.09
CA ARG A 48 -6.09 -4.58 2.04
C ARG A 48 -4.71 -4.15 2.56
N LEU A 49 -4.04 -5.07 3.26
CA LEU A 49 -2.62 -4.99 3.64
C LEU A 49 -1.85 -6.11 2.92
N MET A 50 -0.79 -5.76 2.18
CA MET A 50 0.07 -6.69 1.44
C MET A 50 1.51 -6.64 1.97
N LEU A 51 2.01 -7.75 2.51
CA LEU A 51 3.41 -7.91 2.90
C LEU A 51 4.16 -8.64 1.79
N ILE A 52 5.25 -8.05 1.31
CA ILE A 52 6.05 -8.56 0.20
C ILE A 52 7.45 -8.91 0.73
N HIS A 53 7.78 -10.20 0.79
CA HIS A 53 9.12 -10.62 1.15
C HIS A 53 9.97 -10.80 -0.11
N VAL A 54 10.99 -9.96 -0.29
CA VAL A 54 11.90 -10.04 -1.44
C VAL A 54 13.01 -11.05 -1.15
N ARG A 55 13.09 -12.13 -1.94
CA ARG A 55 14.25 -13.03 -1.97
C ARG A 55 15.26 -12.49 -2.97
N GLN A 56 16.41 -11.99 -2.50
CA GLN A 56 17.47 -11.57 -3.41
C GLN A 56 18.00 -12.77 -4.20
N LYS A 57 18.08 -12.61 -5.53
CA LYS A 57 18.64 -13.62 -6.43
C LYS A 57 20.13 -13.78 -6.12
N VAL A 58 20.63 -15.02 -6.14
CA VAL A 58 22.04 -15.34 -5.85
C VAL A 58 22.94 -14.53 -6.79
N THR A 59 23.72 -13.61 -6.23
CA THR A 59 24.57 -12.66 -6.97
C THR A 59 25.97 -13.20 -7.26
N LEU A 60 26.32 -14.34 -6.67
CA LEU A 60 27.64 -14.94 -6.79
C LEU A 60 27.49 -16.35 -7.36
N VAL A 61 27.82 -16.50 -8.64
CA VAL A 61 28.31 -17.78 -9.14
C VAL A 61 29.72 -17.92 -8.55
N PRO A 62 30.03 -18.97 -7.78
CA PRO A 62 31.39 -19.18 -7.31
C PRO A 62 32.28 -19.35 -8.53
N THR A 63 33.12 -18.36 -8.83
CA THR A 63 34.15 -18.50 -9.84
C THR A 63 35.10 -19.59 -9.35
N PRO A 64 35.24 -20.73 -10.06
CA PRO A 64 36.26 -21.70 -9.71
C PRO A 64 37.63 -21.07 -9.95
N CYS A 65 38.52 -21.28 -8.98
CA CYS A 65 39.93 -20.88 -9.01
C CYS A 65 40.65 -21.38 -10.27
#